data_AF-A0A3M1AJ45-F1
#
_entry.id   AF-A0A3M1AJ45-F1
#
_cell.length_a   1.000
_cell.length_b   1.000
_cell.length_c   1.000
_cell.angle_alpha   90.00
_cell.angle_beta   90.00
_cell.angle_gamma   90.00
#
_symmetry.space_group_name_H-M   'P 1'
#
loop_
_entity.id
_entity.type
_entity.pdbx_description
1 polymer ?
#
loop_
_entity_poly.entity_id
_entity_poly.type
_entity_poly.pdbx_seq_one_letter_code
_entity_poly.pdbx_strand_id
1 'polypeptide(L)'
;ANQYTMRPETQHKGGNLGYITAQKYPVLFLAARNMKDGEISEPLQTREGISIIQRLGVRPAGRLSFDEAKTKLEILVTRQQEQRLYDTWMDRLKLEYPVEIHDEIFDAYFVTRSNSLD
;
A
#
# COMPACT_ATOMS: atom_id res chain seq x y z
N ALA A 1 15.66 -18.35 2.29
CA ALA A 1 14.42 -17.65 2.69
C ALA A 1 13.60 -18.43 3.73
N ASN A 2 13.31 -19.73 3.53
CA ASN A 2 12.43 -20.54 4.41
C ASN A 2 12.78 -20.51 5.92
N GLN A 3 14.04 -20.25 6.27
CA GLN A 3 14.50 -20.25 7.66
C GLN A 3 14.47 -18.86 8.34
N TYR A 4 14.42 -17.76 7.58
CA TYR A 4 14.66 -16.41 8.11
C TYR A 4 13.60 -15.38 7.71
N THR A 5 12.70 -15.72 6.78
CA THR A 5 11.62 -14.79 6.43
C THR A 5 10.62 -14.70 7.59
N MET A 6 10.40 -13.49 8.08
CA MET A 6 9.37 -13.19 9.07
C MET A 6 8.02 -12.84 8.41
N ARG A 7 7.93 -12.88 7.08
CA ARG A 7 6.70 -12.65 6.31
C ARG A 7 5.86 -13.93 6.25
N PRO A 8 4.72 -14.01 6.96
CA PRO A 8 3.90 -15.22 6.99
C PRO A 8 3.42 -15.65 5.60
N GLU A 9 3.11 -14.68 4.74
CA GLU A 9 2.53 -14.90 3.41
C GLU A 9 3.49 -15.57 2.41
N THR A 10 4.80 -15.51 2.66
CA THR A 10 5.82 -16.09 1.77
C THR A 10 6.67 -17.19 2.40
N GLN A 11 6.48 -17.47 3.70
CA GLN A 11 7.25 -18.46 4.43
C GLN A 11 7.14 -19.87 3.82
N HIS A 12 5.94 -20.25 3.37
CA HIS A 12 5.70 -21.53 2.70
C HIS A 12 6.09 -21.53 1.21
N LYS A 13 6.48 -20.38 0.65
CA LYS A 13 6.77 -20.20 -0.78
C LYS A 13 8.23 -19.87 -1.06
N GLY A 14 9.16 -20.15 -0.14
CA GLY A 14 10.56 -19.81 -0.39
C GLY A 14 10.84 -18.31 -0.35
N GLY A 15 10.00 -17.49 0.29
CA GLY A 15 10.12 -16.03 0.23
C GLY A 15 9.65 -15.42 -1.10
N ASN A 16 9.02 -16.19 -1.98
CA ASN A 16 8.55 -15.70 -3.28
C ASN A 16 7.29 -14.82 -3.14
N LEU A 17 7.43 -13.54 -3.46
CA LEU A 17 6.36 -12.53 -3.44
C LEU A 17 5.53 -12.49 -4.73
N GLY A 18 5.92 -13.20 -5.78
CA GLY A 18 5.34 -13.08 -7.12
C GLY A 18 5.66 -11.72 -7.75
N TYR A 19 4.77 -11.25 -8.63
CA TYR A 19 4.90 -9.91 -9.21
C TYR A 19 4.46 -8.84 -8.21
N ILE A 20 5.36 -7.91 -7.93
CA ILE A 20 5.13 -6.79 -7.02
C ILE A 20 4.87 -5.49 -7.78
N THR A 21 4.16 -4.57 -7.16
CA THR A 21 3.90 -3.21 -7.68
C THR A 21 4.39 -2.16 -6.70
N ALA A 22 4.70 -0.96 -7.19
CA ALA A 22 5.10 0.17 -6.35
C ALA A 22 4.05 0.55 -5.30
N GLN A 23 2.76 0.29 -5.58
CA GLN A 23 1.68 0.60 -4.66
C GLN A 23 1.67 -0.35 -3.45
N LYS A 24 1.94 -1.65 -3.68
CA LYS A 24 1.92 -2.66 -2.61
C LYS A 24 3.23 -2.72 -1.85
N TYR A 25 4.37 -2.62 -2.55
CA TYR A 25 5.71 -2.72 -1.97
C TYR A 25 6.65 -1.64 -2.52
N PRO A 26 6.47 -0.36 -2.13
CA PRO A 26 7.17 0.77 -2.75
C PRO A 26 8.70 0.65 -2.67
N VAL A 27 9.24 0.35 -1.49
CA VAL A 27 10.69 0.22 -1.27
C VAL A 27 11.27 -0.94 -2.07
N LEU A 28 10.64 -2.12 -1.98
CA LEU A 28 11.12 -3.32 -2.67
C LEU A 28 11.05 -3.17 -4.19
N PHE A 29 9.98 -2.55 -4.69
CA PHE A 29 9.80 -2.29 -6.11
C PHE A 29 10.86 -1.34 -6.66
N LEU A 30 11.18 -0.25 -5.94
CA LEU A 30 12.20 0.70 -6.35
C LEU A 30 13.59 0.05 -6.40
N ALA A 31 13.94 -0.77 -5.41
CA ALA A 31 15.19 -1.52 -5.42
C ALA A 31 15.23 -2.52 -6.60
N ALA A 32 14.22 -3.37 -6.73
CA ALA A 32 14.14 -4.37 -7.80
C ALA A 32 14.20 -3.76 -9.21
N ARG A 33 13.63 -2.57 -9.41
CA ARG A 33 13.64 -1.89 -10.72
C ARG A 33 15.06 -1.64 -11.22
N ASN A 34 16.01 -1.36 -10.33
CA ASN A 34 17.40 -1.03 -10.68
C ASN A 34 18.33 -2.26 -10.69
N MET A 35 17.87 -3.40 -10.20
CA MET A 35 18.62 -4.66 -10.13
C MET A 35 18.55 -5.45 -11.44
N LYS A 36 19.52 -6.31 -11.69
CA LYS A 36 19.47 -7.33 -12.75
C LYS A 36 18.73 -8.58 -12.28
N ASP A 37 18.24 -9.38 -13.22
CA ASP A 37 17.65 -10.68 -12.88
C ASP A 37 18.73 -11.59 -12.27
N GLY A 38 18.42 -12.24 -11.15
CA GLY A 38 19.32 -13.03 -10.31
C GLY A 38 20.06 -12.23 -9.23
N GLU A 39 20.10 -10.90 -9.30
CA GLU A 39 20.80 -10.04 -8.35
C GLU A 39 20.10 -10.02 -6.98
N ILE A 40 20.89 -9.98 -5.91
CA ILE A 40 20.44 -9.85 -4.51
C ILE A 40 20.72 -8.43 -4.04
N SER A 41 19.75 -7.81 -3.37
CA SER A 41 19.89 -6.45 -2.87
C SER A 41 20.73 -6.37 -1.60
N GLU A 42 21.27 -5.20 -1.33
CA GLU A 42 21.64 -4.81 0.03
C GLU A 42 20.40 -4.81 0.97
N PRO A 43 20.58 -4.83 2.31
CA PRO A 43 19.48 -4.74 3.26
C PRO A 43 18.62 -3.49 3.06
N LEU A 44 17.33 -3.66 2.81
CA LEU A 44 16.38 -2.58 2.57
C LEU A 44 15.53 -2.33 3.82
N GLN A 45 15.49 -1.09 4.30
CA GLN A 45 14.57 -0.69 5.36
C GLN A 45 13.14 -0.56 4.81
N THR A 46 12.23 -1.37 5.32
CA THR A 46 10.81 -1.38 4.97
C THR A 46 9.96 -1.06 6.21
N ARG A 47 8.65 -0.88 6.02
CA ARG A 47 7.70 -0.68 7.14
C ARG A 47 7.68 -1.86 8.11
N GLU A 48 8.05 -3.04 7.64
CA GLU A 48 7.99 -4.30 8.38
C GLU A 48 9.37 -4.71 8.90
N GLY A 49 10.34 -3.80 8.90
CA GLY A 49 11.73 -4.04 9.27
C GLY A 49 12.64 -4.17 8.06
N ILE A 50 13.68 -5.00 8.16
CA ILE A 50 14.70 -5.15 7.13
C ILE A 50 14.31 -6.27 6.17
N SER A 51 14.39 -6.00 4.87
CA SER A 51 14.15 -6.98 3.80
C SER A 51 15.35 -7.08 2.87
N ILE A 52 15.74 -8.31 2.52
CA ILE A 52 16.70 -8.61 1.46
C ILE A 52 15.92 -9.28 0.33
N ILE A 53 16.08 -8.79 -0.90
CA ILE A 53 15.33 -9.32 -2.05
C ILE A 53 16.26 -9.84 -3.12
N GLN A 54 15.80 -10.84 -3.87
CA GLN A 54 16.41 -11.27 -5.12
C GLN A 54 15.44 -10.97 -6.26
N ARG A 55 15.91 -10.33 -7.32
CA ARG A 55 15.08 -10.09 -8.49
C ARG A 55 15.03 -11.35 -9.35
N LEU A 56 13.85 -11.95 -9.52
CA LEU A 56 13.69 -13.15 -10.35
C LEU A 56 13.39 -12.83 -11.82
N GLY A 57 12.80 -11.67 -12.10
CA GLY A 57 12.42 -11.27 -13.45
C GLY A 57 11.57 -10.01 -13.45
N VAL A 58 11.34 -9.46 -14.64
CA VAL A 58 10.45 -8.32 -14.86
C VAL A 58 9.34 -8.68 -15.83
N ARG A 59 8.10 -8.31 -15.50
CA ARG A 59 7.00 -8.33 -16.45
C ARG A 59 6.98 -6.98 -17.17
N PRO A 60 7.25 -6.93 -18.49
CA PRO A 60 7.22 -5.67 -19.21
C PRO A 60 5.80 -5.08 -19.15
N ALA A 61 5.73 -3.75 -19.12
CA ALA A 61 4.46 -3.06 -19.24
C ALA A 61 3.84 -3.42 -20.60
N GLY A 62 2.73 -4.17 -20.57
CA GLY A 62 1.95 -4.45 -21.76
C GLY A 62 1.26 -3.18 -22.24
N ARG A 63 1.13 -3.01 -23.55
CA ARG A 63 0.18 -2.04 -24.10
C ARG A 63 -1.23 -2.56 -23.80
N LEU A 64 -1.98 -1.81 -23.01
CA LEU A 64 -3.41 -2.05 -22.87
C LEU A 64 -4.09 -1.75 -24.21
N SER A 65 -5.12 -2.49 -24.56
CA SER A 65 -6.00 -2.07 -25.65
C SER A 65 -6.70 -0.76 -25.28
N PHE A 66 -7.23 -0.04 -26.28
CA PHE A 66 -8.01 1.17 -26.03
C PHE A 66 -9.17 0.90 -25.07
N ASP A 67 -9.91 -0.20 -25.26
CA ASP A 67 -11.06 -0.56 -24.43
C ASP A 67 -10.68 -0.87 -22.98
N GLU A 68 -9.56 -1.58 -22.77
CA GLU A 68 -9.04 -1.86 -21.43
C GLU A 68 -8.55 -0.59 -20.72
N ALA A 69 -7.86 0.29 -21.47
CA ALA A 69 -7.39 1.56 -20.95
C ALA A 69 -8.57 2.48 -20.60
N LYS A 70 -9.57 2.58 -21.47
CA LYS A 70 -10.79 3.37 -21.26
C LYS A 70 -11.50 2.94 -19.99
N THR A 71 -11.79 1.64 -19.85
CA THR A 71 -12.47 1.09 -18.66
C THR A 71 -11.71 1.40 -17.37
N LYS A 72 -10.39 1.24 -17.37
CA LYS A 72 -9.56 1.57 -16.20
C LYS A 72 -9.56 3.06 -15.89
N LEU A 73 -9.46 3.90 -16.91
CA LEU A 73 -9.47 5.35 -16.74
C LEU A 73 -10.82 5.84 -16.20
N GLU A 74 -11.93 5.30 -16.69
CA GLU A 74 -13.27 5.63 -16.20
C GLU A 74 -13.41 5.35 -14.69
N ILE A 75 -12.97 4.18 -14.23
CA ILE A 75 -12.98 3.83 -12.79
C ILE A 75 -12.11 4.80 -11.98
N LEU A 76 -10.90 5.08 -12.46
CA LEU A 76 -9.95 5.94 -11.74
C LEU A 76 -10.44 7.38 -11.66
N VAL A 77 -10.94 7.93 -12.77
CA VAL A 77 -11.46 9.29 -12.84
C VAL A 77 -12.73 9.41 -12.00
N THR A 78 -13.65 8.46 -12.09
CA THR A 78 -14.89 8.48 -11.30
C THR A 78 -14.58 8.52 -9.81
N ARG A 79 -13.72 7.61 -9.32
CA ARG A 79 -13.30 7.59 -7.92
C ARG A 79 -12.61 8.89 -7.49
N GLN A 80 -11.80 9.48 -8.37
CA GLN A 80 -11.14 10.75 -8.09
C GLN A 80 -12.15 11.91 -7.97
N GLN A 81 -13.18 11.96 -8.83
CA GLN A 81 -14.21 12.99 -8.76
C GLN A 81 -15.09 12.81 -7.52
N GLU A 82 -15.49 11.58 -7.20
CA GLU A 82 -16.25 11.27 -5.98
C GLU A 82 -15.52 11.74 -4.73
N GLN A 83 -14.21 11.45 -4.62
CA GLN A 83 -13.40 11.91 -3.50
C GLN A 83 -13.37 13.43 -3.40
N ARG A 84 -13.15 14.13 -4.53
CA ARG A 84 -13.13 15.60 -4.55
C ARG A 84 -14.46 16.22 -4.13
N LEU A 85 -15.56 15.65 -4.58
CA LEU A 85 -16.91 16.10 -4.21
C LEU A 85 -17.15 15.89 -2.72
N TYR A 86 -16.76 14.73 -2.19
CA TYR A 86 -16.84 14.45 -0.77
C TYR A 86 -16.01 15.42 0.06
N ASP A 87 -14.74 15.64 -0.31
CA ASP A 87 -13.83 16.55 0.40
C ASP A 87 -14.40 17.98 0.41
N THR A 88 -14.85 18.45 -0.76
CA THR A 88 -15.47 19.80 -0.89
C THR A 88 -16.74 19.93 -0.06
N TRP A 89 -17.58 18.89 -0.06
CA TRP A 89 -18.81 18.86 0.74
C TRP A 89 -18.51 18.84 2.24
N MET A 90 -17.52 18.05 2.66
CA MET A 90 -17.09 17.94 4.05
C MET A 90 -16.50 19.25 4.56
N ASP A 91 -15.66 19.92 3.77
CA ASP A 91 -15.07 21.21 4.12
C ASP A 91 -16.14 22.28 4.31
N ARG A 92 -17.18 22.27 3.46
CA ARG A 92 -18.35 23.15 3.63
C ARG A 92 -19.08 22.88 4.94
N LEU A 93 -19.36 21.61 5.24
CA LEU A 93 -20.09 21.23 6.45
C LEU A 93 -19.33 21.63 7.72
N LYS A 94 -18.00 21.44 7.74
CA LYS A 94 -17.15 21.86 8.87
C LYS A 94 -17.18 23.37 9.10
N LEU A 95 -17.35 24.16 8.04
CA LEU A 95 -17.46 25.61 8.15
C LEU A 95 -18.84 26.06 8.64
N GLU A 96 -19.90 25.41 8.16
CA GLU A 96 -21.29 25.72 8.52
C GLU A 96 -21.62 25.26 9.94
N TYR A 97 -21.06 24.14 10.37
CA TYR A 97 -21.25 23.54 11.69
C TYR A 97 -19.88 23.38 12.36
N PRO A 98 -19.39 24.40 13.09
CA PRO A 98 -18.15 24.26 13.85
C PRO A 98 -18.32 23.17 14.91
N VAL A 99 -17.56 22.09 14.74
CA VAL A 99 -17.55 20.95 15.67
C VAL A 99 -16.36 21.11 16.61
N GLU A 100 -16.62 21.07 17.92
CA GLU A 100 -15.57 20.90 18.92
C GLU A 100 -15.33 19.39 19.12
N ILE A 101 -14.12 18.95 18.79
CA ILE A 101 -13.68 17.58 19.03
C ILE A 101 -12.90 17.56 20.34
N HIS A 102 -13.42 16.86 21.34
CA HIS A 102 -12.71 16.63 22.59
C HIS A 102 -11.82 15.39 22.44
N ASP A 103 -10.64 15.59 21.85
CA ASP A 103 -9.68 14.52 21.53
C ASP A 103 -9.37 13.63 22.75
N GLU A 104 -9.30 14.20 23.95
CA GLU A 104 -9.05 13.48 25.22
C GLU A 104 -10.06 12.36 25.51
N ILE A 105 -11.35 12.61 25.23
CA ILE A 105 -12.42 11.62 25.42
C ILE A 105 -12.35 10.56 24.33
N PHE A 106 -12.04 10.98 23.11
CA PHE A 106 -11.93 10.10 21.95
C PHE A 106 -10.80 9.10 22.16
N ASP A 107 -9.61 9.57 22.50
CA ASP A 107 -8.44 8.73 22.76
C ASP A 107 -8.68 7.76 23.92
N ALA A 108 -9.29 8.23 25.03
CA ALA A 108 -9.65 7.36 26.16
C ALA A 108 -10.61 6.23 25.75
N TYR A 109 -11.60 6.51 24.89
CA TYR A 109 -12.57 5.52 24.46
C TYR A 109 -11.97 4.47 23.50
N PHE A 110 -11.09 4.88 22.58
CA PHE A 110 -10.49 3.98 21.60
C PHE A 110 -9.28 3.20 22.14
N VAL A 111 -8.50 3.77 23.07
CA VAL A 111 -7.42 3.03 23.78
C VAL A 111 -7.99 1.98 24.72
N THR A 112 -9.08 2.30 25.45
CA THR A 112 -9.69 1.36 26.40
C THR A 112 -10.27 0.14 25.70
N ARG A 113 -10.78 0.29 24.47
CA ARG A 113 -11.36 -0.82 23.69
C ARG A 113 -10.30 -1.68 22.98
N SER A 114 -9.12 -1.16 22.65
CA SER A 114 -8.03 -1.99 22.11
C SER A 114 -7.42 -2.87 23.21
N ASN A 115 -7.34 -2.38 24.45
CA ASN A 115 -6.82 -3.15 25.58
C ASN A 115 -7.82 -4.14 26.19
N SER A 116 -9.10 -4.11 25.80
CA SER A 116 -10.13 -5.02 26.33
C SER A 116 -10.45 -6.21 25.42
N LEU A 117 -9.69 -6.40 24.34
CA LEU A 117 -9.87 -7.48 23.36
C LEU A 117 -8.63 -8.40 23.22
N ASP A 118 -7.62 -8.24 24.09
CA ASP A 118 -6.52 -9.19 24.28
C ASP A 118 -6.76 -10.06 25.52
#